data_AF-A0A7E5A293-F1
#
_entry.id   AF-A0A7E5A293-F1
#
_cell.length_a   1.000
_cell.length_b   1.000
_cell.length_c   1.000
_cell.angle_alpha   90.00
_cell.angle_beta   90.00
_cell.angle_gamma   90.00
#
_symmetry.space_group_name_H-M   'P 1'
#
loop_
_entity.id
_entity.type
_entity.pdbx_description
1 polymer ?
#
loop_
_entity_poly.entity_id
_entity_poly.type
_entity_poly.pdbx_seq_one_letter_code
_entity_poly.pdbx_strand_id
1 'polypeptide(L)'
;MSSDSFSCDATSDLTDVTILHWVPSQHETELMKRTFSYDFDFLYKVGASIFTYIFENHPKTKELFPSMIQYGDNWKHSKEFLLFSTKFAQVLSHAVKNVAQIDTITAPLYSIGAMHTDFEPRGFHARYWNMFVDAMGMTMRKTIEPMTTLSSGEKSEAVMVWRRLAHFVISHMKRGFNDRKNGMIK
;
A
#
# COMPACT_ATOMS: atom_id res chain seq x y z
N MET A 1 -20.45 -9.11 37.83
CA MET A 1 -18.99 -9.01 37.67
C MET A 1 -18.74 -8.94 36.17
N SER A 2 -18.94 -7.75 35.58
CA SER A 2 -17.88 -6.77 35.25
C SER A 2 -16.90 -7.39 34.26
N SER A 3 -17.12 -7.14 32.96
CA SER A 3 -16.41 -6.13 32.15
C SER A 3 -14.97 -6.60 31.89
N ASP A 4 -14.53 -6.76 30.65
CA ASP A 4 -14.25 -5.62 29.79
C ASP A 4 -14.50 -5.91 28.32
N SER A 5 -15.36 -5.08 27.74
CA SER A 5 -15.39 -4.79 26.32
C SER A 5 -14.12 -4.02 25.96
N PHE A 6 -13.23 -4.63 25.17
CA PHE A 6 -12.19 -3.89 24.46
C PHE A 6 -12.85 -3.01 23.39
N SER A 7 -13.40 -1.88 23.82
CA SER A 7 -13.65 -0.73 22.97
C SER A 7 -12.33 0.01 22.81
N CYS A 8 -11.49 -0.46 21.89
CA CYS A 8 -10.30 0.28 21.49
C CYS A 8 -10.71 1.32 20.44
N ASP A 9 -10.98 2.51 20.96
CA ASP A 9 -10.68 3.84 20.43
C ASP A 9 -10.95 4.18 18.96
N ALA A 10 -11.56 5.34 18.76
CA ALA A 10 -12.08 5.84 17.50
C ALA A 10 -10.97 6.12 16.47
N THR A 11 -10.61 5.12 15.66
CA THR A 11 -10.01 5.39 14.35
C THR A 11 -11.14 5.80 13.43
N SER A 12 -11.25 7.10 13.15
CA SER A 12 -11.92 7.58 11.94
C SER A 12 -11.24 6.92 10.74
N ASP A 13 -11.69 5.72 10.37
CA ASP A 13 -11.37 5.09 9.10
C ASP A 13 -11.90 6.05 8.04
N LEU A 14 -10.98 6.81 7.44
CA LEU A 14 -11.31 7.72 6.36
C LEU A 14 -12.02 6.89 5.30
N THR A 15 -13.26 7.27 4.97
CA THR A 15 -13.99 6.70 3.84
C THR A 15 -13.21 6.87 2.53
N ASP A 16 -13.55 6.09 1.51
CA ASP A 16 -12.99 6.25 0.16
C ASP A 16 -13.12 7.68 -0.39
N VAL A 17 -14.09 8.48 0.09
CA VAL A 17 -14.26 9.88 -0.29
C VAL A 17 -13.33 10.80 0.49
N THR A 18 -13.30 10.66 1.82
CA THR A 18 -12.49 11.54 2.69
C THR A 18 -10.99 11.29 2.53
N ILE A 19 -10.58 10.06 2.21
CA ILE A 19 -9.16 9.74 2.00
C ILE A 19 -8.59 10.42 0.76
N LEU A 20 -9.40 10.75 -0.26
CA LEU A 20 -8.91 11.43 -1.47
C LEU A 20 -8.39 12.85 -1.18
N HIS A 21 -8.82 13.43 -0.07
CA HIS A 21 -8.46 14.77 0.38
C HIS A 21 -7.56 14.74 1.63
N TRP A 22 -7.02 13.56 1.98
CA TRP A 22 -6.12 13.45 3.13
C TRP A 22 -4.83 14.20 2.88
N VAL A 23 -4.50 15.09 3.82
CA VAL A 23 -3.22 15.78 3.91
C VAL A 23 -2.57 15.36 5.23
N PRO A 24 -1.37 14.77 5.23
CA PRO A 24 -0.70 14.36 6.46
C PRO A 24 -0.33 15.59 7.29
N SER A 25 -0.58 15.53 8.59
CA SER A 25 -0.09 16.53 9.53
C SER A 25 1.45 16.54 9.59
N GLN A 26 2.03 17.59 10.20
CA GLN A 26 3.47 17.65 10.44
C GLN A 26 3.97 16.45 11.25
N HIS A 27 3.19 16.02 12.25
CA HIS A 27 3.51 14.86 13.08
C HIS A 27 3.46 13.55 12.28
N GLU A 28 2.42 13.32 11.49
CA GLU A 28 2.32 12.13 10.63
C GLU A 28 3.45 12.09 9.60
N THR A 29 3.81 13.25 9.05
CA THR A 29 4.97 13.40 8.14
C THR A 29 6.27 12.99 8.82
N GLU A 30 6.49 13.41 10.06
CA GLU A 30 7.69 13.08 10.81
C GLU A 30 7.73 11.58 11.17
N LEU A 31 6.61 11.00 11.59
CA LEU A 31 6.52 9.56 11.85
C LEU A 31 6.82 8.74 10.59
N MET A 32 6.31 9.12 9.42
CA MET A 32 6.66 8.48 8.16
C MET A 32 8.15 8.57 7.87
N LYS A 33 8.76 9.76 8.02
CA LYS A 33 10.20 9.96 7.78
C LYS A 33 11.07 9.13 8.74
N ARG A 34 10.72 9.07 10.02
CA ARG A 34 11.44 8.27 11.03
C ARG A 34 11.35 6.76 10.80
N THR A 35 10.27 6.31 10.14
CA THR A 35 10.00 4.88 9.90
C THR A 35 10.28 4.43 8.46
N PHE A 36 10.81 5.33 7.63
CA PHE A 36 11.14 5.07 6.24
C PHE A 36 12.66 5.03 6.02
N SER A 37 13.11 4.26 5.03
CA SER A 37 14.47 4.31 4.51
C SER A 37 14.46 4.32 2.99
N TYR A 38 15.35 5.12 2.39
CA TYR A 38 15.60 5.12 0.94
C TYR A 38 16.53 3.99 0.50
N ASP A 39 17.03 3.20 1.45
CA ASP A 39 17.86 2.04 1.17
C ASP A 39 17.13 1.00 0.31
N PHE A 40 17.84 0.42 -0.66
CA PHE A 40 17.26 -0.55 -1.58
C PHE A 40 16.74 -1.78 -0.86
N ASP A 41 17.47 -2.31 0.13
CA ASP A 41 17.04 -3.50 0.86
C ASP A 41 15.78 -3.22 1.65
N PHE A 42 15.65 -2.03 2.25
CA PHE A 42 14.41 -1.62 2.91
C PHE A 42 13.24 -1.59 1.92
N LEU A 43 13.38 -0.88 0.80
CA LEU A 43 12.32 -0.74 -0.20
C LEU A 43 11.90 -2.08 -0.77
N TYR A 44 12.87 -2.92 -1.11
CA TYR A 44 12.62 -4.27 -1.59
C TYR A 44 11.91 -5.11 -0.53
N LYS A 45 12.38 -5.12 0.73
CA LYS A 45 11.74 -5.87 1.82
C LYS A 45 10.31 -5.45 2.05
N VAL A 46 10.00 -4.14 2.00
CA VAL A 46 8.61 -3.65 2.14
C VAL A 46 7.75 -4.14 0.98
N GLY A 47 8.19 -3.91 -0.27
CA GLY A 47 7.45 -4.34 -1.46
C GLY A 47 7.22 -5.85 -1.49
N ALA A 48 8.28 -6.63 -1.23
CA ALA A 48 8.23 -8.09 -1.20
C ALA A 48 7.33 -8.61 -0.08
N SER A 49 7.35 -7.98 1.11
CA SER A 49 6.49 -8.36 2.23
C SER A 49 5.01 -8.13 1.92
N ILE A 50 4.68 -7.03 1.25
CA ILE A 50 3.32 -6.69 0.84
C ILE A 50 2.77 -7.73 -0.14
N PHE A 51 3.50 -7.99 -1.23
CA PHE A 51 3.04 -9.00 -2.21
C PHE A 51 3.04 -10.41 -1.63
N THR A 52 4.00 -10.73 -0.75
CA THR A 52 4.01 -12.04 -0.07
C THR A 52 2.77 -12.22 0.78
N TYR A 53 2.42 -11.21 1.58
CA TYR A 53 1.20 -11.23 2.37
C TYR A 53 -0.04 -11.43 1.49
N ILE A 54 -0.16 -10.69 0.38
CA ILE A 54 -1.31 -10.81 -0.53
C ILE A 54 -1.39 -12.20 -1.15
N PHE A 55 -0.27 -12.75 -1.64
CA PHE A 55 -0.23 -14.04 -2.30
C PHE A 55 -0.42 -15.24 -1.36
N GLU A 56 -0.07 -15.09 -0.09
CA GLU A 56 -0.28 -16.12 0.94
C GLU A 56 -1.72 -16.10 1.47
N ASN A 57 -2.32 -14.92 1.65
CA ASN A 57 -3.70 -14.79 2.16
C ASN A 57 -4.78 -14.88 1.05
N HIS A 58 -4.41 -14.54 -0.18
CA HIS A 58 -5.30 -14.54 -1.34
C HIS A 58 -4.64 -15.22 -2.56
N PRO A 59 -4.35 -16.53 -2.50
CA PRO A 59 -3.52 -17.23 -3.50
C PRO A 59 -4.04 -17.13 -4.94
N LYS A 60 -5.35 -17.01 -5.15
CA LYS A 60 -5.95 -16.78 -6.48
C LYS A 60 -5.42 -15.53 -7.18
N THR A 61 -4.95 -14.54 -6.44
CA THR A 61 -4.37 -13.31 -7.02
C THR A 61 -3.10 -13.58 -7.82
N LYS A 62 -2.40 -14.71 -7.58
CA LYS A 62 -1.25 -15.14 -8.39
C LYS A 62 -1.63 -15.42 -9.85
N GLU A 63 -2.89 -15.74 -10.14
CA GLU A 63 -3.37 -16.00 -11.51
C GLU A 63 -3.21 -14.78 -12.43
N LEU A 64 -3.17 -13.57 -11.86
CA LEU A 64 -2.92 -12.32 -12.58
C LEU A 64 -1.46 -12.18 -13.03
N PHE A 65 -0.56 -13.02 -12.52
CA PHE A 65 0.87 -12.96 -12.73
C PHE A 65 1.37 -14.31 -13.30
N PRO A 66 1.33 -14.50 -14.63
CA PRO A 66 1.72 -15.77 -15.26
C PRO A 66 3.11 -16.28 -14.85
N SER A 67 4.07 -15.38 -14.65
CA SER A 67 5.40 -15.74 -14.16
C SER A 67 5.37 -16.37 -12.76
N MET A 68 4.50 -15.90 -11.85
CA MET A 68 4.40 -16.49 -10.51
C MET A 68 3.90 -17.94 -10.56
N ILE A 69 3.03 -18.26 -11.53
CA ILE A 69 2.55 -19.63 -11.74
C ILE A 69 3.69 -20.52 -12.25
N GLN A 70 4.49 -20.02 -13.20
CA GLN A 70 5.61 -20.76 -13.78
C GLN A 70 6.62 -21.23 -12.73
N TYR A 71 6.87 -20.43 -11.69
CA TYR A 71 7.85 -20.75 -10.65
C TYR A 71 7.30 -21.63 -9.52
N GLY A 72 6.02 -22.01 -9.53
CA GLY A 72 5.41 -22.81 -8.45
C GLY A 72 5.65 -22.16 -7.09
N ASP A 73 6.10 -22.92 -6.09
CA ASP A 73 6.42 -22.40 -4.74
C ASP A 73 7.67 -21.51 -4.68
N ASN A 74 8.51 -21.52 -5.73
CA ASN A 74 9.76 -20.76 -5.79
C ASN A 74 9.57 -19.32 -6.32
N TRP A 75 8.33 -18.87 -6.53
CA TRP A 75 7.99 -17.56 -7.08
C TRP A 75 8.68 -16.39 -6.36
N LYS A 76 8.94 -16.49 -5.06
CA LYS A 76 9.66 -15.48 -4.25
C LYS A 76 11.09 -15.18 -4.73
N HIS A 77 11.71 -16.14 -5.42
CA HIS A 77 13.09 -16.02 -5.93
C HIS A 77 13.14 -15.64 -7.42
N SER A 78 11.98 -15.44 -8.05
CA SER A 78 11.93 -15.07 -9.47
C SER A 78 12.34 -13.62 -9.71
N LYS A 79 12.93 -13.36 -10.89
CA LYS A 79 13.31 -12.00 -11.30
C LYS A 79 12.07 -11.11 -11.48
N GLU A 80 10.96 -11.71 -11.87
CA GLU A 80 9.68 -11.05 -12.05
C GLU A 80 9.13 -10.57 -10.72
N PHE A 81 9.21 -11.40 -9.66
CA PHE A 81 8.80 -11.03 -8.31
C PHE A 81 9.60 -9.84 -7.79
N LEU A 82 10.92 -9.88 -7.98
CA LEU A 82 11.81 -8.77 -7.67
C LEU A 82 11.39 -7.50 -8.41
N LEU A 83 11.12 -7.59 -9.71
CA LEU A 83 10.79 -6.43 -10.55
C LEU A 83 9.49 -5.75 -10.11
N PHE A 84 8.38 -6.48 -9.93
CA PHE A 84 7.12 -5.82 -9.57
C PHE A 84 7.06 -5.39 -8.11
N SER A 85 7.71 -6.14 -7.20
CA SER A 85 7.84 -5.71 -5.80
C SER A 85 8.58 -4.38 -5.71
N THR A 86 9.60 -4.19 -6.55
CA THR A 86 10.34 -2.93 -6.65
C THR A 86 9.47 -1.79 -7.22
N LYS A 87 8.63 -2.05 -8.23
CA LYS A 87 7.74 -1.01 -8.79
C LYS A 87 6.79 -0.43 -7.75
N PHE A 88 6.19 -1.28 -6.91
CA PHE A 88 5.32 -0.78 -5.84
C PHE A 88 6.11 -0.02 -4.76
N ALA A 89 7.29 -0.52 -4.38
CA ALA A 89 8.17 0.18 -3.46
C ALA A 89 8.61 1.56 -3.99
N GLN A 90 8.80 1.70 -5.30
CA GLN A 90 9.08 3.00 -5.95
C GLN A 90 7.90 3.97 -5.84
N VAL A 91 6.67 3.50 -5.99
CA VAL A 91 5.47 4.33 -5.78
C VAL A 91 5.40 4.83 -4.34
N LEU A 92 5.65 3.95 -3.36
CA LEU A 92 5.69 4.33 -1.95
C LEU A 92 6.82 5.33 -1.66
N SER A 93 8.03 5.08 -2.19
CA SER A 93 9.18 5.97 -2.04
C SER A 93 8.89 7.36 -2.63
N HIS A 94 8.26 7.40 -3.81
CA HIS A 94 7.82 8.65 -4.42
C HIS A 94 6.77 9.36 -3.56
N ALA A 95 5.84 8.61 -2.95
CA ALA A 95 4.82 9.19 -2.09
C ALA A 95 5.41 9.77 -0.79
N VAL A 96 6.32 9.06 -0.14
CA VAL A 96 7.02 9.55 1.06
C VAL A 96 7.90 10.76 0.74
N LYS A 97 8.59 10.76 -0.41
CA LYS A 97 9.42 11.89 -0.85
C LYS A 97 8.59 13.18 -1.00
N ASN A 98 7.35 13.07 -1.45
CA ASN A 98 6.45 14.20 -1.70
C ASN A 98 5.37 14.33 -0.63
N VAL A 99 5.53 13.70 0.54
CA VAL A 99 4.47 13.61 1.55
C VAL A 99 3.98 14.97 2.08
N ALA A 100 4.87 15.97 2.13
CA ALA A 100 4.52 17.34 2.50
C ALA A 100 3.72 18.09 1.43
N GLN A 101 3.71 17.57 0.20
CA GLN A 101 2.97 18.07 -0.96
C GLN A 101 2.22 16.91 -1.61
N ILE A 102 1.50 16.12 -0.80
CA ILE A 102 0.90 14.85 -1.24
C ILE A 102 -0.07 15.01 -2.43
N ASP A 103 -0.65 16.19 -2.62
CA ASP A 103 -1.50 16.47 -3.77
C ASP A 103 -0.75 16.37 -5.11
N THR A 104 0.56 16.62 -5.13
CA THR A 104 1.39 16.56 -6.35
C THR A 104 1.51 15.15 -6.93
N ILE A 105 1.30 14.11 -6.12
CA ILE A 105 1.37 12.71 -6.58
C ILE A 105 0.02 12.18 -7.06
N THR A 106 -1.08 12.91 -6.87
CA THR A 106 -2.43 12.43 -7.21
C THR A 106 -2.61 12.17 -8.70
N ALA A 107 -2.15 13.08 -9.57
CA ALA A 107 -2.22 12.90 -11.02
C ALA A 107 -1.37 11.71 -11.53
N PRO A 108 -0.11 11.52 -11.08
CA PRO A 108 0.64 10.30 -11.34
C PRO A 108 -0.07 9.02 -10.89
N LEU A 109 -0.62 8.98 -9.67
CA LEU A 109 -1.35 7.82 -9.15
C LEU A 109 -2.59 7.49 -9.97
N TYR A 110 -3.36 8.52 -10.35
CA TYR A 110 -4.50 8.40 -11.24
C TYR A 110 -4.10 7.79 -12.59
N SER A 111 -3.02 8.28 -13.20
CA SER A 111 -2.49 7.73 -14.46
C SER A 111 -2.04 6.27 -14.33
N ILE A 112 -1.36 5.92 -13.23
CA ILE A 112 -1.00 4.52 -12.93
C ILE A 112 -2.26 3.66 -12.85
N GLY A 113 -3.29 4.13 -12.15
CA GLY A 113 -4.58 3.46 -12.05
C GLY A 113 -5.23 3.22 -13.41
N ALA A 114 -5.25 4.25 -14.25
CA ALA A 114 -5.75 4.17 -15.61
C ALA A 114 -5.01 3.10 -16.44
N MET A 115 -3.67 3.07 -16.40
CA MET A 115 -2.89 2.04 -17.12
C MET A 115 -3.22 0.61 -16.67
N HIS A 116 -3.74 0.39 -15.46
CA HIS A 116 -4.09 -0.95 -15.02
C HIS A 116 -5.35 -1.53 -15.69
N THR A 117 -6.14 -0.75 -16.44
CA THR A 117 -7.22 -1.31 -17.26
C THR A 117 -6.71 -2.27 -18.32
N ASP A 118 -5.46 -2.11 -18.76
CA ASP A 118 -4.83 -2.98 -19.76
C ASP A 118 -4.70 -4.43 -19.27
N PHE A 119 -4.82 -4.65 -17.95
CA PHE A 119 -4.82 -5.98 -17.33
C PHE A 119 -6.22 -6.54 -17.08
N GLU A 120 -7.29 -5.80 -17.36
CA GLU A 120 -8.68 -6.30 -17.20
C GLU A 120 -8.95 -7.57 -18.03
N PRO A 121 -8.48 -7.70 -19.30
CA PRO A 121 -8.65 -8.95 -20.06
C PRO A 121 -7.99 -10.17 -19.40
N ARG A 122 -7.05 -9.97 -18.46
CA ARG A 122 -6.41 -11.03 -17.67
C ARG A 122 -7.13 -11.29 -16.33
N GLY A 123 -8.31 -10.70 -16.15
CA GLY A 123 -9.11 -10.84 -14.93
C GLY A 123 -8.78 -9.82 -13.83
N PHE A 124 -7.96 -8.79 -14.11
CA PHE A 124 -7.68 -7.77 -13.11
C PHE A 124 -8.94 -6.95 -12.77
N HIS A 125 -9.18 -6.73 -11.49
CA HIS A 125 -10.24 -5.87 -10.97
C HIS A 125 -9.67 -4.91 -9.91
N ALA A 126 -10.11 -3.65 -9.93
CA ALA A 126 -9.67 -2.63 -8.98
C ALA A 126 -9.88 -3.01 -7.49
N ARG A 127 -10.84 -3.89 -7.19
CA ARG A 127 -11.05 -4.45 -5.84
C ARG A 127 -9.83 -5.20 -5.29
N TYR A 128 -8.94 -5.70 -6.14
CA TYR A 128 -7.73 -6.37 -5.68
C TYR A 128 -6.79 -5.42 -4.94
N TRP A 129 -6.86 -4.11 -5.20
CA TRP A 129 -6.06 -3.16 -4.45
C TRP A 129 -6.49 -3.05 -2.98
N ASN A 130 -7.70 -3.45 -2.58
CA ASN A 130 -8.14 -3.38 -1.18
C ASN A 130 -7.20 -4.15 -0.24
N MET A 131 -6.64 -5.27 -0.70
CA MET A 131 -5.73 -6.11 0.09
C MET A 131 -4.42 -5.40 0.44
N PHE A 132 -4.04 -4.34 -0.30
CA PHE A 132 -2.80 -3.61 -0.07
C PHE A 132 -2.82 -2.79 1.22
N VAL A 133 -3.99 -2.32 1.68
CA VAL A 133 -4.09 -1.56 2.95
C VAL A 133 -3.73 -2.46 4.14
N ASP A 134 -4.26 -3.68 4.16
CA ASP A 134 -3.96 -4.64 5.20
C ASP A 134 -2.53 -5.19 5.11
N ALA A 135 -2.09 -5.50 3.90
CA ALA A 135 -0.70 -5.89 3.65
C ALA A 135 0.30 -4.81 4.11
N MET A 136 -0.02 -3.53 3.88
CA MET A 136 0.78 -2.40 4.35
C MET A 136 0.84 -2.36 5.87
N GLY A 137 -0.31 -2.41 6.55
CA GLY A 137 -0.35 -2.37 8.02
C GLY A 137 0.43 -3.52 8.65
N MET A 138 0.29 -4.74 8.12
CA MET A 138 1.03 -5.91 8.60
C MET A 138 2.54 -5.81 8.34
N THR A 139 2.93 -5.32 7.15
CA THR A 139 4.33 -5.11 6.79
C THR A 139 4.97 -4.08 7.70
N MET A 140 4.35 -2.91 7.84
CA MET A 140 4.91 -1.82 8.63
C MET A 140 4.93 -2.15 10.12
N ARG A 141 3.96 -2.90 10.64
CA ARG A 141 4.02 -3.41 12.02
C ARG A 141 5.30 -4.21 12.25
N LYS A 142 5.61 -5.18 11.38
CA LYS A 142 6.85 -5.97 11.48
C LYS A 142 8.11 -5.13 11.32
N THR A 143 8.09 -4.15 10.41
CA THR A 143 9.22 -3.25 10.15
C THR A 143 9.51 -2.30 11.31
N ILE A 144 8.47 -1.80 11.97
CA ILE A 144 8.56 -0.75 13.01
C ILE A 144 8.72 -1.34 14.41
N GLU A 145 8.21 -2.55 14.66
CA GLU A 145 8.31 -3.24 15.95
C GLU A 145 9.72 -3.23 16.57
N PRO A 146 10.81 -3.55 15.83
CA PRO A 146 12.16 -3.58 16.40
C PRO A 146 12.77 -2.18 16.63
N MET A 147 12.13 -1.08 16.20
CA MET A 147 12.68 0.27 16.35
C MET A 147 12.65 0.69 17.82
N THR A 148 13.82 0.92 18.42
CA THR A 148 13.95 1.33 19.83
C THR A 148 13.79 2.84 20.04
N THR A 149 13.80 3.62 18.96
CA THR A 149 13.68 5.09 18.95
C THR A 149 12.23 5.59 19.00
N LEU A 150 11.26 4.68 19.08
CA LEU A 150 9.82 4.97 19.11
C LEU A 150 9.19 4.31 20.33
N SER A 151 8.31 5.04 21.02
CA SER A 151 7.41 4.49 22.03
C SER A 151 6.37 3.56 21.39
N SER A 152 5.75 2.68 22.18
CA SER A 152 4.69 1.79 21.68
C SER A 152 3.51 2.55 21.04
N GLY A 153 3.18 3.74 21.58
CA GLY A 153 2.18 4.63 21.00
C GLY A 153 2.59 5.14 19.62
N GLU A 154 3.81 5.68 19.49
CA GLU A 154 4.34 6.15 18.19
C GLU A 154 4.44 5.02 17.16
N LYS A 155 4.79 3.79 17.59
CA LYS A 155 4.82 2.62 16.70
C LYS A 155 3.44 2.31 16.13
N SER A 156 2.42 2.26 16.99
CA SER A 156 1.04 2.01 16.59
C SER A 156 0.53 3.10 15.65
N GLU A 157 0.81 4.37 15.99
CA GLU A 157 0.44 5.51 15.18
C GLU A 157 1.12 5.49 13.81
N ALA A 158 2.43 5.23 13.76
CA ALA A 158 3.17 5.13 12.50
C ALA A 158 2.57 4.05 11.58
N VAL A 159 2.20 2.88 12.12
CA VAL A 159 1.51 1.84 11.33
C VAL A 159 0.19 2.35 10.76
N MET A 160 -0.59 3.11 11.54
CA MET A 160 -1.84 3.72 11.07
C MET A 160 -1.61 4.75 9.96
N VAL A 161 -0.59 5.59 10.09
CA VAL A 161 -0.21 6.57 9.07
C VAL A 161 0.18 5.88 7.76
N TRP A 162 0.95 4.79 7.83
CA TRP A 162 1.27 3.98 6.65
C TRP A 162 0.05 3.33 6.01
N ARG A 163 -0.92 2.85 6.81
CA ARG A 163 -2.21 2.36 6.29
C ARG A 163 -2.98 3.47 5.57
N ARG A 164 -3.03 4.68 6.12
CA ARG A 164 -3.66 5.86 5.47
C ARG A 164 -2.96 6.20 4.15
N LEU A 165 -1.63 6.19 4.12
CA LEU A 165 -0.87 6.43 2.88
C LEU A 165 -1.21 5.38 1.81
N ALA A 166 -1.26 4.10 2.16
CA ALA A 166 -1.67 3.06 1.23
C ALA A 166 -3.10 3.27 0.72
N HIS A 167 -4.04 3.60 1.62
CA HIS A 167 -5.43 3.88 1.25
C HIS A 167 -5.54 5.08 0.31
N PHE A 168 -4.82 6.17 0.57
CA PHE A 168 -4.73 7.33 -0.32
C PHE A 168 -4.24 6.93 -1.72
N VAL A 169 -3.12 6.20 -1.79
CA VAL A 169 -2.54 5.71 -3.05
C VAL A 169 -3.55 4.88 -3.84
N ILE A 170 -4.19 3.92 -3.16
CA ILE A 170 -5.15 2.99 -3.77
C ILE A 170 -6.40 3.73 -4.26
N SER A 171 -6.92 4.67 -3.49
CA SER A 171 -8.14 5.41 -3.86
C SER A 171 -7.94 6.27 -5.10
N HIS A 172 -6.79 6.94 -5.24
CA HIS A 172 -6.46 7.69 -6.47
C HIS A 172 -6.25 6.76 -7.67
N MET A 173 -5.59 5.61 -7.49
CA MET A 173 -5.43 4.60 -8.55
C MET A 173 -6.79 4.01 -8.99
N LYS A 174 -7.67 3.66 -8.04
CA LYS A 174 -9.02 3.17 -8.35
C LYS A 174 -9.83 4.17 -9.16
N ARG A 175 -9.71 5.46 -8.84
CA ARG A 175 -10.41 6.51 -9.57
C ARG A 175 -9.97 6.54 -11.03
N GLY A 176 -8.66 6.55 -11.30
CA GLY A 176 -8.13 6.50 -12.67
C GLY A 176 -8.54 5.25 -13.44
N PHE A 177 -8.53 4.09 -12.77
CA PHE A 177 -9.00 2.83 -13.35
C PHE A 177 -10.48 2.90 -13.75
N ASN A 178 -11.34 3.35 -12.83
CA ASN A 178 -12.79 3.40 -13.04
C ASN A 178 -13.17 4.44 -14.10
N ASP A 179 -12.54 5.61 -14.08
CA ASP A 179 -12.80 6.66 -15.07
C ASP A 179 -12.43 6.18 -16.49
N ARG A 180 -11.28 5.50 -16.66
CA ARG A 180 -10.91 4.91 -17.95
C ARG A 180 -11.85 3.79 -18.37
N LYS A 181 -12.20 2.90 -17.45
CA LYS A 181 -13.14 1.80 -17.70
C LYS A 181 -14.54 2.31 -18.10
N ASN A 182 -14.97 3.43 -17.53
CA ASN A 182 -16.26 4.05 -17.82
C ASN A 182 -16.21 5.00 -19.04
N GLY A 183 -15.08 5.08 -19.75
CA GLY A 183 -14.92 5.91 -20.94
C GLY A 183 -14.83 7.42 -20.67
N MET A 184 -14.56 7.83 -19.43
CA MET A 184 -14.42 9.24 -19.05
C MET A 184 -13.07 9.82 -19.45
N ILE A 185 -12.07 8.97 -19.70
CA ILE A 185 -10.74 9.33 -20.19
C ILE A 185 -10.30 8.31 -21.26
N LYS A 186 -9.40 8.73 -22.16
CA LYS A 186 -8.88 7.90 -23.27
C LYS A 186 -7.68 7.04 -22.86
#